data_AF-A0A350LUF3-F1
#
_entry.id   AF-A0A350LUF3-F1
#
_cell.length_a   1.000
_cell.length_b   1.000
_cell.length_c   1.000
_cell.angle_alpha   90.00
_cell.angle_beta   90.00
_cell.angle_gamma   90.00
#
_symmetry.space_group_name_H-M   'P 1'
#
loop_
_entity.id
_entity.type
_entity.pdbx_description
1 polymer ?
#
loop_
_entity_poly.entity_id
_entity_poly.type
_entity_poly.pdbx_seq_one_letter_code
_entity_poly.pdbx_strand_id
1 'polypeptide(L)'
;LIAGLLLAIWAGLGIAGVAVWFAASMLGGMIGVFLVYLQHNFEETYWDRKPDLDFRKATLVGSSSLDLGWWWDLGTGNIAYHDLHHYNPAIPSYNLRRCQRDLPAHLQSHAPIRWREALRSFTLKLWDEEQGRLVPFPRARATSAETMAAG
;
A
#
# COMPACT_ATOMS: atom_id res chain seq x y z
N LEU A 1 2.07 -0.42 30.13
CA LEU A 1 0.90 -0.97 29.41
C LEU A 1 1.18 -2.35 28.82
N ILE A 2 2.11 -2.49 27.86
CA ILE A 2 2.39 -3.79 27.18
C ILE A 2 2.87 -4.89 28.14
N ALA A 3 3.84 -4.60 29.02
CA ALA A 3 4.31 -5.60 30.00
C ALA A 3 3.19 -6.11 30.92
N GLY A 4 2.25 -5.23 31.31
CA GLY A 4 1.09 -5.61 32.11
C GLY A 4 0.10 -6.49 31.33
N LEU A 5 -0.14 -6.18 30.05
CA LEU A 5 -0.94 -7.03 29.16
C LEU A 5 -0.32 -8.42 29.00
N LEU A 6 1.00 -8.49 28.73
CA LEU A 6 1.72 -9.75 28.58
C LEU A 6 1.69 -10.58 29.85
N LEU A 7 1.86 -9.94 31.02
CA LEU A 7 1.76 -10.61 32.31
C LEU A 7 0.35 -11.15 32.56
N ALA A 8 -0.70 -10.39 32.22
CA ALA A 8 -2.08 -10.84 32.35
C ALA A 8 -2.39 -12.04 31.43
N ILE A 9 -1.96 -11.99 30.16
CA ILE A 9 -2.10 -13.09 29.21
C ILE A 9 -1.35 -14.32 29.71
N TRP A 10 -0.11 -14.15 30.16
CA TRP A 10 0.69 -15.25 30.69
C TRP A 10 0.08 -15.86 31.95
N ALA A 11 -0.42 -15.04 32.88
CA ALA A 11 -1.07 -15.53 34.09
C ALA A 11 -2.34 -16.33 33.81
N GLY A 12 -3.11 -15.96 32.78
CA GLY A 12 -4.35 -16.67 32.42
C GLY A 12 -4.17 -17.85 31.46
N LEU A 13 -3.27 -17.74 30.49
CA LEU A 13 -3.14 -18.65 29.35
C LEU A 13 -1.73 -19.23 29.19
N GLY A 14 -0.82 -18.93 30.11
CA GLY A 14 0.57 -19.37 30.08
C GLY A 14 1.35 -18.85 28.88
N ILE A 15 2.47 -19.52 28.59
CA ILE A 15 3.31 -19.18 27.44
C ILE A 15 2.60 -19.36 26.10
N ALA A 16 1.65 -20.30 26.01
CA ALA A 16 0.85 -20.51 24.81
C ALA A 16 0.03 -19.26 24.45
N GLY A 17 -0.60 -18.61 25.43
CA GLY A 17 -1.32 -17.35 25.21
C GLY A 17 -0.41 -16.23 24.73
N VAL A 18 0.78 -16.11 25.31
CA VAL A 18 1.78 -15.12 24.86
C VAL A 18 2.22 -15.38 23.43
N ALA A 19 2.48 -16.64 23.07
CA ALA A 19 2.87 -17.03 21.71
C ALA A 19 1.77 -16.71 20.68
N VAL A 20 0.51 -17.01 20.99
CA VAL A 20 -0.64 -16.67 20.13
C VAL A 20 -0.77 -15.16 19.97
N TRP A 21 -0.68 -14.40 21.07
CA TRP A 21 -0.74 -12.94 21.01
C TRP A 21 0.39 -12.36 20.15
N PHE A 22 1.61 -12.87 20.31
CA PHE A 22 2.76 -12.44 19.53
C PHE A 22 2.57 -12.73 18.04
N ALA A 23 2.18 -13.96 17.69
CA ALA A 23 1.93 -14.36 16.31
C ALA A 23 0.82 -13.52 15.66
N ALA A 24 -0.30 -13.30 16.37
CA ALA A 24 -1.39 -12.45 15.89
C ALA A 24 -0.95 -10.99 15.72
N SER A 25 -0.16 -10.45 16.65
CA SER A 25 0.38 -9.09 16.58
C SER A 25 1.34 -8.92 15.41
N MET A 26 2.21 -9.91 15.18
CA MET A 26 3.12 -9.93 14.02
C MET A 26 2.33 -9.99 12.71
N LEU A 27 1.34 -10.89 12.61
CA LEU A 27 0.50 -10.99 11.43
C LEU A 27 -0.24 -9.68 11.15
N GLY A 28 -0.84 -9.06 12.18
CA GLY A 28 -1.48 -7.76 12.07
C GLY A 28 -0.51 -6.67 11.60
N GLY A 29 0.71 -6.64 12.14
CA GLY A 29 1.76 -5.72 11.71
C GLY A 29 2.17 -5.92 10.25
N MET A 30 2.33 -7.17 9.81
CA MET A 30 2.64 -7.51 8.41
C MET A 30 1.54 -7.06 7.46
N ILE A 31 0.26 -7.27 7.82
CA ILE A 31 -0.88 -6.78 7.05
C ILE A 31 -0.90 -5.25 6.99
N GLY A 32 -0.58 -4.57 8.10
CA GLY A 32 -0.47 -3.11 8.13
C GLY A 32 0.61 -2.58 7.18
N VAL A 33 1.81 -3.17 7.20
CA VAL A 33 2.90 -2.81 6.27
C VAL A 33 2.51 -3.10 4.83
N PHE A 34 1.86 -4.25 4.57
CA PHE A 34 1.35 -4.62 3.25
C PHE A 34 0.38 -3.57 2.69
N LEU A 35 -0.57 -3.09 3.50
CA LEU A 35 -1.51 -2.04 3.11
C LEU A 35 -0.81 -0.75 2.72
N VAL A 36 0.02 -0.19 3.62
CA VAL A 36 0.74 1.07 3.39
C VAL A 36 1.63 0.96 2.15
N TYR A 37 2.31 -0.18 1.97
CA TYR A 37 3.14 -0.42 0.79
C TYR A 37 2.31 -0.32 -0.49
N LEU A 38 1.20 -1.04 -0.61
CA LEU A 38 0.37 -1.01 -1.83
C LEU A 38 -0.31 0.33 -2.05
N GLN A 39 -0.65 1.02 -0.97
CA GLN A 39 -1.30 2.32 -0.99
C GLN A 39 -0.39 3.44 -1.52
N HIS A 40 0.93 3.28 -1.46
CA HIS A 40 1.89 4.28 -1.92
C HIS A 40 2.87 3.79 -2.99
N ASN A 41 2.82 2.50 -3.35
CA ASN A 41 3.74 1.90 -4.33
C ASN A 41 2.96 1.24 -5.48
N PHE A 42 2.48 2.06 -6.40
CA PHE A 42 1.71 1.66 -7.58
C PHE A 42 2.15 2.48 -8.80
N GLU A 43 1.83 1.99 -10.00
CA GLU A 43 2.40 2.53 -11.25
C GLU A 43 2.04 4.01 -11.44
N GLU A 44 0.79 4.38 -11.20
CA GLU A 44 0.23 5.72 -11.46
C GLU A 44 0.39 6.73 -10.31
N THR A 45 1.24 6.42 -9.31
CA THR A 45 1.46 7.32 -8.17
C THR A 45 2.07 8.66 -8.60
N TYR A 46 1.86 9.71 -7.82
CA TYR A 46 2.47 11.02 -8.04
C TYR A 46 3.75 11.19 -7.21
N TRP A 47 4.83 11.58 -7.88
CA TRP A 47 6.09 11.97 -7.27
C TRP A 47 6.61 13.25 -7.93
N ASP A 48 7.16 14.16 -7.12
CA ASP A 48 7.73 15.41 -7.60
C ASP A 48 8.74 16.00 -6.60
N ARG A 49 9.48 17.03 -7.00
CA ARG A 49 10.51 17.69 -6.19
C ARG A 49 10.09 19.10 -5.84
N LYS A 50 10.59 19.62 -4.72
CA LYS A 50 10.48 21.05 -4.43
C LYS A 50 11.35 21.84 -5.43
N PRO A 51 10.90 23.01 -5.93
CA PRO A 51 9.71 23.76 -5.48
C PRO A 51 8.38 23.36 -6.15
N ASP A 52 8.40 22.50 -7.17
CA ASP A 52 7.25 22.23 -8.05
C ASP A 52 6.22 21.25 -7.45
N LEU A 53 6.56 20.58 -6.34
CA LEU A 53 5.69 19.65 -5.60
C LEU A 53 4.35 20.30 -5.19
N ASP A 54 3.26 19.83 -5.79
CA ASP A 54 1.90 20.16 -5.39
C ASP A 54 1.42 19.20 -4.29
N PHE A 55 1.35 19.69 -3.05
CA PHE A 55 0.89 18.91 -1.90
C PHE A 55 -0.55 18.39 -2.05
N ARG A 56 -1.45 19.17 -2.67
CA ARG A 56 -2.85 18.73 -2.83
C ARG A 56 -2.92 17.60 -3.84
N LYS A 57 -2.18 17.71 -4.94
CA LYS A 57 -2.06 16.62 -5.91
C LYS A 57 -1.44 15.38 -5.28
N ALA A 58 -0.40 15.54 -4.46
CA ALA A 58 0.23 14.43 -3.74
C ALA A 58 -0.74 13.70 -2.80
N THR A 59 -1.64 14.42 -2.12
CA THR A 59 -2.61 13.76 -1.21
C THR A 59 -3.64 12.89 -1.92
N LEU A 60 -3.99 13.20 -3.16
CA LEU A 60 -5.07 12.49 -3.88
C LEU A 60 -4.53 11.48 -4.90
N VAL A 61 -3.48 11.87 -5.64
CA VAL A 61 -2.88 11.06 -6.72
C VAL A 61 -1.69 10.25 -6.21
N GLY A 62 -1.07 10.65 -5.08
CA GLY A 62 0.07 9.92 -4.48
C GLY A 62 -0.33 8.73 -3.62
N SER A 63 -1.63 8.44 -3.50
CA SER A 63 -2.18 7.33 -2.74
C SER A 63 -3.18 6.56 -3.57
N SER A 64 -3.18 5.23 -3.48
CA SER A 64 -4.15 4.37 -4.15
C SER A 64 -5.29 3.93 -3.23
N SER A 65 -6.32 3.36 -3.84
CA SER A 65 -7.34 2.55 -3.17
C SER A 65 -7.20 1.08 -3.56
N LEU A 66 -7.51 0.18 -2.65
CA LEU A 66 -7.45 -1.26 -2.86
C LEU A 66 -8.86 -1.86 -2.85
N ASP A 67 -9.25 -2.56 -3.92
CA ASP A 67 -10.46 -3.40 -3.96
C ASP A 67 -10.05 -4.88 -4.03
N LEU A 68 -9.80 -5.43 -2.84
CA LEU A 68 -9.33 -6.81 -2.65
C LEU A 68 -10.45 -7.77 -2.20
N GLY A 69 -11.68 -7.27 -2.14
CA GLY A 69 -12.87 -8.02 -1.75
C GLY A 69 -13.34 -7.74 -0.33
N TRP A 70 -14.57 -8.15 -0.06
CA TRP A 70 -15.32 -7.74 1.14
C TRP A 70 -14.68 -8.15 2.48
N TRP A 71 -14.03 -9.31 2.54
CA TRP A 71 -13.36 -9.77 3.76
C TRP A 71 -12.16 -8.88 4.10
N TRP A 72 -11.48 -8.36 3.07
CA TRP A 72 -10.39 -7.42 3.22
C TRP A 72 -10.91 -6.07 3.74
N ASP A 73 -11.98 -5.58 3.13
CA ASP A 73 -12.69 -4.37 3.59
C ASP A 73 -13.09 -4.49 5.06
N LEU A 74 -13.69 -5.62 5.46
CA LEU A 74 -14.10 -5.85 6.84
C LEU A 74 -12.89 -5.94 7.79
N GLY A 75 -11.91 -6.78 7.45
CA GLY A 75 -10.75 -7.04 8.31
C GLY A 75 -9.84 -5.83 8.51
N THR A 76 -9.80 -4.93 7.53
CA THR A 76 -8.99 -3.71 7.57
C THR A 76 -9.79 -2.46 7.97
N GLY A 77 -11.10 -2.63 8.26
CA GLY A 77 -11.98 -1.52 8.57
C GLY A 77 -12.11 -0.52 7.40
N ASN A 78 -12.12 -0.98 6.16
CA ASN A 78 -12.17 -0.19 4.92
C ASN A 78 -11.03 0.82 4.75
N ILE A 79 -9.94 0.74 5.53
CA ILE A 79 -8.78 1.63 5.34
C ILE A 79 -8.07 1.37 3.99
N ALA A 80 -8.43 0.29 3.30
CA ALA A 80 -8.06 -0.02 1.93
C ALA A 80 -8.31 1.15 0.95
N TYR A 81 -9.30 2.01 1.21
CA TYR A 81 -9.60 3.23 0.43
C TYR A 81 -8.89 4.46 1.04
N HIS A 82 -7.56 4.40 1.06
CA HIS A 82 -6.71 5.34 1.80
C HIS A 82 -6.56 6.70 1.12
N ASP A 83 -6.61 6.73 -0.21
CA ASP A 83 -6.73 7.94 -1.02
C ASP A 83 -7.82 8.89 -0.51
N LEU A 84 -9.04 8.39 -0.28
CA LEU A 84 -10.15 9.18 0.25
C LEU A 84 -9.96 9.58 1.71
N HIS A 85 -9.33 8.72 2.52
CA HIS A 85 -9.02 9.06 3.90
C HIS A 85 -8.00 10.20 3.99
N HIS A 86 -7.00 10.24 3.10
CA HIS A 86 -6.08 11.36 2.99
C HIS A 86 -6.75 12.63 2.48
N TYR A 87 -7.61 12.51 1.47
CA TYR A 87 -8.34 13.64 0.92
C TYR A 87 -9.31 14.28 1.93
N ASN A 88 -10.07 13.45 2.64
CA ASN A 88 -11.03 13.89 3.65
C ASN A 88 -11.02 12.91 4.86
N PRO A 89 -10.17 13.16 5.86
CA PRO A 89 -10.05 12.28 7.03
C PRO A 89 -11.29 12.30 7.93
N ALA A 90 -12.23 13.23 7.71
CA ALA A 90 -13.50 13.26 8.44
C ALA A 90 -14.50 12.19 7.95
N ILE A 91 -14.24 11.55 6.80
CA ILE A 91 -15.04 10.41 6.35
C ILE A 91 -14.77 9.23 7.29
N PRO A 92 -15.79 8.71 8.00
CA PRO A 92 -15.58 7.59 8.88
C PRO A 92 -15.27 6.33 8.06
N SER A 93 -14.40 5.49 8.60
CA SER A 93 -13.90 4.27 7.96
C SER A 93 -15.00 3.41 7.33
N TYR A 94 -16.10 3.15 8.05
CA TYR A 94 -17.21 2.34 7.53
C TYR A 94 -17.89 2.89 6.27
N ASN A 95 -17.71 4.18 5.95
CA ASN A 95 -18.32 4.84 4.79
C ASN A 95 -17.36 4.98 3.60
N LEU A 96 -16.05 4.75 3.80
CA LEU A 96 -15.04 4.93 2.75
C LEU A 96 -15.34 4.15 1.47
N ARG A 97 -15.74 2.87 1.61
CA ARG A 97 -16.12 2.01 0.48
C ARG A 97 -17.26 2.59 -0.35
N ARG A 98 -18.28 3.14 0.32
CA ARG A 98 -19.42 3.76 -0.34
C ARG A 98 -18.97 5.03 -1.06
N CYS A 99 -18.19 5.88 -0.39
CA CYS A 99 -17.63 7.08 -0.99
C CYS A 99 -16.78 6.78 -2.22
N GLN A 100 -15.95 5.73 -2.20
CA GLN A 100 -15.15 5.33 -3.37
C GLN A 100 -16.02 4.90 -4.54
N ARG A 101 -17.03 4.07 -4.30
CA ARG A 101 -17.94 3.61 -5.35
C ARG A 101 -18.77 4.75 -5.95
N ASP A 102 -19.18 5.69 -5.11
CA ASP A 102 -20.03 6.81 -5.50
C ASP A 102 -19.20 8.07 -5.88
N LEU A 103 -17.87 7.91 -6.06
CA LEU A 103 -16.94 9.03 -6.30
C LEU A 103 -17.20 9.67 -7.68
N PRO A 104 -17.44 10.99 -7.76
CA PRO A 104 -17.60 11.68 -9.04
C PRO A 104 -16.39 11.50 -9.95
N ALA A 105 -16.62 11.36 -11.26
CA ALA A 105 -15.56 11.07 -12.24
C ALA A 105 -14.40 12.08 -12.22
N HIS A 106 -14.66 13.36 -11.93
CA HIS A 106 -13.63 14.40 -11.85
C HIS A 106 -12.73 14.30 -10.60
N LEU A 107 -13.10 13.49 -9.60
CA LEU A 107 -12.30 13.20 -8.41
C LEU A 107 -11.62 11.83 -8.48
N GLN A 108 -11.91 11.02 -9.51
CA GLN A 108 -11.27 9.72 -9.70
C GLN A 108 -9.88 9.93 -10.32
N SER A 109 -8.82 9.83 -9.51
CA SER A 109 -7.42 9.96 -9.96
C SER A 109 -6.85 8.65 -10.53
N HIS A 110 -7.35 7.50 -10.08
CA HIS A 110 -6.88 6.17 -10.48
C HIS A 110 -7.99 5.13 -10.32
N ALA A 111 -7.81 3.99 -10.97
CA ALA A 111 -8.65 2.82 -10.72
C ALA A 111 -8.22 2.12 -9.41
N PRO A 112 -9.15 1.51 -8.64
CA PRO A 112 -8.77 0.71 -7.49
C PRO A 112 -7.86 -0.46 -7.88
N ILE A 113 -6.80 -0.66 -7.10
CA ILE A 113 -5.86 -1.78 -7.24
C ILE A 113 -6.56 -3.07 -6.84
N ARG A 114 -6.50 -4.08 -7.71
CA ARG A 114 -6.99 -5.43 -7.41
C ARG A 114 -5.80 -6.36 -7.16
N TRP A 115 -6.06 -7.63 -6.89
CA TRP A 115 -5.01 -8.59 -6.50
C TRP A 115 -3.85 -8.71 -7.49
N ARG A 116 -4.10 -8.60 -8.80
CA ARG A 116 -3.05 -8.71 -9.82
C ARG A 116 -2.11 -7.51 -9.77
N GLU A 117 -2.68 -6.32 -9.67
CA GLU A 117 -1.97 -5.06 -9.57
C GLU A 117 -1.22 -4.98 -8.22
N ALA A 118 -1.85 -5.42 -7.14
CA ALA A 118 -1.25 -5.51 -5.81
C ALA A 118 0.01 -6.39 -5.81
N LEU A 119 -0.04 -7.56 -6.44
CA LEU A 119 1.13 -8.43 -6.54
C LEU A 119 2.21 -7.83 -7.46
N ARG A 120 1.80 -7.16 -8.56
CA ARG A 120 2.72 -6.46 -9.47
C ARG A 120 3.41 -5.28 -8.78
N SER A 121 2.76 -4.57 -7.87
CA SER A 121 3.35 -3.47 -7.10
C SER A 121 4.61 -3.87 -6.35
N PHE A 122 4.79 -5.14 -5.96
CA PHE A 122 6.04 -5.60 -5.35
C PHE A 122 7.24 -5.59 -6.29
N THR A 123 7.03 -5.56 -7.60
CA THR A 123 8.13 -5.46 -8.57
C THR A 123 8.50 -4.02 -8.89
N LEU A 124 7.62 -3.05 -8.62
CA LEU A 124 7.85 -1.63 -8.91
C LEU A 124 8.78 -1.01 -7.86
N LYS A 125 9.95 -0.54 -8.29
CA LYS A 125 11.06 -0.12 -7.39
C LYS A 125 11.74 1.18 -7.78
N LEU A 126 11.58 1.62 -9.03
CA LEU A 126 12.24 2.80 -9.57
C LEU A 126 11.20 3.79 -10.05
N TRP A 127 11.49 5.08 -9.92
CA TRP A 127 10.72 6.14 -10.57
C TRP A 127 11.32 6.44 -11.93
N ASP A 128 10.53 6.27 -12.99
CA ASP A 128 10.91 6.66 -14.35
C ASP A 128 10.45 8.11 -14.58
N GLU A 129 11.41 9.04 -14.69
CA GLU A 129 11.14 10.47 -14.85
C GLU A 129 10.55 10.82 -16.23
N GLU A 130 10.89 10.07 -17.28
CA GLU A 130 10.37 10.32 -18.62
C GLU A 130 8.90 9.89 -18.72
N GLN A 131 8.58 8.77 -18.08
CA GLN A 131 7.23 8.20 -18.09
C GLN A 131 6.36 8.69 -16.93
N GLY A 132 6.94 9.32 -15.91
CA GLY A 132 6.25 9.82 -14.72
C GLY A 132 5.55 8.71 -13.92
N ARG A 133 6.20 7.56 -13.74
CA ARG A 133 5.59 6.37 -13.10
C ARG A 133 6.59 5.46 -12.43
N LEU A 134 6.11 4.61 -11.52
CA LEU A 134 6.94 3.56 -10.94
C LEU A 134 7.12 2.38 -11.91
N VAL A 135 8.36 1.91 -12.06
CA VAL A 135 8.79 0.82 -12.95
C VAL A 135 9.62 -0.23 -12.19
N PRO A 136 9.69 -1.48 -12.67
CA PRO A 136 10.57 -2.49 -12.09
C PRO A 136 12.04 -2.23 -12.41
N PHE A 137 12.94 -2.87 -11.66
CA PHE A 137 14.35 -2.92 -12.07
C PHE A 137 14.48 -3.49 -13.49
N PRO A 138 15.38 -2.94 -14.33
CA PRO A 138 15.68 -3.53 -15.62
C PRO A 138 16.07 -4.99 -15.45
N ARG A 139 15.59 -5.87 -16.35
CA ARG A 139 16.11 -7.23 -16.41
C ARG A 139 17.61 -7.12 -16.68
N ALA A 140 18.43 -7.85 -15.92
CA ALA A 140 19.86 -7.92 -16.19
C ALA A 140 20.04 -8.22 -17.68
N ARG A 141 20.66 -7.29 -18.41
CA ARG A 141 21.02 -7.51 -19.81
C ARG A 141 21.92 -8.74 -19.76
N ALA A 142 21.46 -9.87 -20.31
CA ALA A 142 22.34 -11.00 -20.53
C ALA A 142 23.55 -10.41 -21.25
N THR A 143 24.71 -10.43 -20.60
CA THR A 143 25.91 -9.77 -21.08
C THR A 143 26.12 -10.24 -22.50
N SER A 144 25.84 -9.39 -23.48
CA SER A 144 26.14 -9.70 -24.88
C SER A 144 27.64 -9.80 -24.95
N ALA A 145 28.16 -11.02 -24.88
CA ALA A 145 29.55 -11.38 -25.07
C ALA A 145 29.96 -11.22 -26.54
N GLU A 146 29.50 -10.14 -27.19
CA GLU A 146 29.57 -9.94 -28.64
C GLU A 146 30.30 -8.64 -29.01
N THR A 147 30.88 -7.94 -28.04
CA THR A 147 31.74 -6.76 -28.30
C THR A 147 33.23 -7.08 -28.24
N MET A 148 33.63 -8.30 -27.86
CA MET A 148 35.06 -8.71 -27.80
C MET A 148 35.55 -9.45 -29.06
N ALA A 149 34.71 -9.65 -30.08
CA ALA A 149 35.07 -10.36 -31.32
C ALA A 149 35.20 -9.46 -32.57
N ALA A 150 35.05 -8.13 -32.41
CA ALA A 150 35.08 -7.17 -33.51
C ALA A 150 36.06 -6.00 -33.28
N GLY A 151 37.13 -6.22 -32.52
CA GLY A 151 38.24 -5.27 -32.31
C GLY A 151 39.55 -5.83 -32.82
#